data_AF-A0A1E5IID4-F1
#
_entry.id   AF-A0A1E5IID4-F1
#
_cell.length_a   1.000
_cell.length_b   1.000
_cell.length_c   1.000
_cell.angle_alpha   90.00
_cell.angle_beta   90.00
_cell.angle_gamma   90.00
#
_symmetry.space_group_name_H-M   'P 1'
#
loop_
_entity.id
_entity.type
_entity.pdbx_description
1 polymer ?
#
loop_
_entity_poly.entity_id
_entity_poly.type
_entity_poly.pdbx_seq_one_letter_code
_entity_poly.pdbx_strand_id
1 'polypeptide(L)'
;MAFNKEFEYAAAVYKFEDSREERLIVAKALAENVKDKIKAASFEIVWETKGIGFVGLKCRNPLVGDRQSQGIVAGFVSMEDGTGIVHIAPGHGQEDYQAGLEYGLEIISPVNDKGLYTKEVPEFENIHIHKANPLIIEKLSRERKILAKLRLTHSYPHCWRCGKPIIFRATPQWFLSVDHNDLRKKLLEAVKNVRWIPKYGGNRITAMLERRPDWCLSRQRLWGVPIPVFYCKECGEPLLDSKIIDKISAFVR
;
A
#
# COMPACT_ATOMS: atom_id res chain seq x y z
N MET A 1 -6.76 5.47 -6.72
CA MET A 1 -6.85 6.71 -5.92
C MET A 1 -7.95 6.51 -4.91
N ALA A 2 -7.73 6.88 -3.65
CA ALA A 2 -8.71 6.71 -2.59
C ALA A 2 -9.34 8.04 -2.18
N PHE A 3 -10.65 7.98 -1.94
CA PHE A 3 -11.51 9.05 -1.46
C PHE A 3 -12.17 8.61 -0.16
N ASN A 4 -12.49 9.53 0.74
CA ASN A 4 -13.37 9.18 1.86
C ASN A 4 -14.83 9.16 1.36
N LYS A 5 -15.61 8.17 1.78
CA LYS A 5 -17.00 7.99 1.36
C LYS A 5 -17.89 9.20 1.69
N GLU A 6 -17.78 9.73 2.90
CA GLU A 6 -18.72 10.70 3.46
C GLU A 6 -18.31 12.15 3.25
N PHE A 7 -17.03 12.38 2.97
CA PHE A 7 -16.50 13.73 2.81
C PHE A 7 -16.95 14.40 1.51
N GLU A 8 -17.03 15.74 1.55
CA GLU A 8 -17.34 16.58 0.40
C GLU A 8 -16.08 16.93 -0.40
N TYR A 9 -16.20 16.80 -1.71
CA TYR A 9 -15.18 17.12 -2.69
C TYR A 9 -15.75 18.12 -3.70
N ALA A 10 -14.88 19.00 -4.18
CA ALA A 10 -15.22 20.04 -5.12
C ALA A 10 -14.34 19.95 -6.37
N ALA A 11 -14.93 20.19 -7.54
CA ALA A 11 -14.18 20.64 -8.69
C ALA A 11 -14.03 22.15 -8.58
N ALA A 12 -12.79 22.62 -8.47
CA ALA A 12 -12.46 24.02 -8.35
C ALA A 12 -11.60 24.48 -9.55
N VAL A 13 -11.93 25.65 -10.08
CA VAL A 13 -11.13 26.36 -11.08
C VAL A 13 -10.13 27.23 -10.35
N TYR A 14 -8.85 26.85 -10.36
CA TYR A 14 -7.75 27.62 -9.78
C TYR A 14 -7.17 28.56 -10.83
N LYS A 15 -7.08 29.86 -10.52
CA LYS A 15 -6.53 30.89 -11.40
C LYS A 15 -5.17 31.35 -10.88
N PHE A 16 -4.18 31.37 -11.76
CA PHE A 16 -2.81 31.78 -11.44
C PHE A 16 -2.54 33.21 -11.94
N GLU A 17 -1.51 33.86 -11.39
CA GLU A 17 -1.15 35.25 -11.75
C GLU A 17 -0.73 35.38 -13.23
N ASP A 18 -0.23 34.31 -13.83
CA ASP A 18 0.12 34.24 -15.26
C ASP A 18 -1.10 33.99 -16.18
N SER A 19 -2.32 34.17 -15.65
CA SER A 19 -3.60 33.93 -16.33
C SER A 19 -3.85 32.47 -16.73
N ARG A 20 -3.03 31.52 -16.25
CA ARG A 20 -3.34 30.10 -16.39
C ARG A 20 -4.51 29.73 -15.51
N GLU A 21 -5.36 28.82 -16.00
CA GLU A 21 -6.45 28.22 -15.23
C GLU A 21 -6.30 26.70 -15.21
N GLU A 22 -6.49 26.09 -14.04
CA GLU A 22 -6.48 24.64 -13.87
C GLU A 22 -7.76 24.19 -13.17
N ARG A 23 -8.35 23.08 -13.62
CA ARG A 23 -9.53 22.48 -12.97
C ARG A 23 -9.10 21.28 -12.15
N LEU A 24 -9.24 21.37 -10.84
CA LEU A 24 -8.78 20.36 -9.91
C LEU A 24 -9.94 19.82 -9.09
N ILE A 25 -9.95 18.51 -8.88
CA ILE A 25 -10.79 17.88 -7.86
C ILE A 25 -9.98 17.87 -6.56
N VAL A 26 -10.56 18.42 -5.50
CA VAL A 26 -9.96 18.48 -4.17
C VAL A 26 -11.04 18.23 -3.13
N ALA A 27 -10.65 17.81 -1.93
CA ALA A 27 -11.54 17.90 -0.79
C ALA A 27 -11.91 19.37 -0.54
N LYS A 28 -13.21 19.65 -0.37
CA LYS A 28 -13.71 21.02 -0.22
C LYS A 28 -13.07 21.76 0.94
N ALA A 29 -12.91 21.07 2.07
CA ALA A 29 -12.24 21.60 3.27
C ALA A 29 -10.75 21.94 3.06
N LEU A 30 -10.11 21.34 2.06
CA LEU A 30 -8.68 21.53 1.76
C LEU A 30 -8.44 22.47 0.57
N ALA A 31 -9.50 23.01 -0.06
CA ALA A 31 -9.37 23.82 -1.27
C ALA A 31 -8.50 25.08 -1.08
N GLU A 32 -8.65 25.77 0.05
CA GLU A 32 -7.83 26.93 0.41
C GLU A 32 -6.36 26.54 0.65
N ASN A 33 -6.12 25.47 1.41
CA ASN A 33 -4.76 24.96 1.67
C ASN A 33 -4.05 24.57 0.35
N VAL A 34 -4.78 23.95 -0.58
CA VAL A 34 -4.27 23.64 -1.92
C VAL A 34 -3.97 24.91 -2.70
N LYS A 35 -4.83 25.94 -2.64
CA LYS A 35 -4.61 27.25 -3.28
C LYS A 35 -3.25 27.83 -2.89
N ASP A 36 -2.96 27.85 -1.59
CA ASP A 36 -1.73 28.41 -1.05
C ASP A 36 -0.50 27.59 -1.48
N LYS A 37 -0.60 26.26 -1.42
CA LYS A 37 0.49 25.34 -1.80
C LYS A 37 0.85 25.41 -3.28
N ILE A 38 -0.15 25.57 -4.16
CA ILE A 38 0.07 25.71 -5.60
C ILE A 38 0.33 27.17 -6.03
N LYS A 39 0.19 28.13 -5.11
CA LYS A 39 0.32 29.57 -5.38
C LYS A 39 -0.66 30.07 -6.45
N ALA A 40 -1.91 29.62 -6.36
CA ALA A 40 -3.00 30.19 -7.15
C ALA A 40 -3.45 31.52 -6.52
N ALA A 41 -3.79 32.50 -7.36
CA ALA A 41 -4.29 33.79 -6.91
C ALA A 41 -5.71 33.66 -6.33
N SER A 42 -6.54 32.82 -6.95
CA SER A 42 -7.90 32.54 -6.50
C SER A 42 -8.34 31.13 -6.92
N PHE A 43 -9.43 30.66 -6.33
CA PHE A 43 -10.16 29.50 -6.82
C PHE A 43 -11.66 29.75 -6.74
N GLU A 44 -12.39 29.08 -7.62
CA GLU A 44 -13.85 29.11 -7.67
C GLU A 44 -14.37 27.67 -7.72
N ILE A 45 -15.26 27.32 -6.79
CA ILE A 45 -15.91 26.01 -6.79
C ILE A 45 -17.03 26.02 -7.82
N VAL A 46 -16.99 25.10 -8.78
CA VAL A 46 -17.97 25.01 -9.88
C VAL A 46 -18.86 23.78 -9.78
N TRP A 47 -18.48 22.79 -8.97
CA TRP A 47 -19.24 21.57 -8.76
C TRP A 47 -18.81 20.88 -7.47
N GLU A 48 -19.75 20.18 -6.81
CA GLU A 48 -19.51 19.47 -5.56
C GLU A 48 -20.18 18.09 -5.57
N THR A 49 -19.56 17.13 -4.87
CA THR A 49 -20.13 15.80 -4.63
C THR A 49 -19.56 15.21 -3.33
N LYS A 50 -20.21 14.17 -2.82
CA LYS A 50 -19.59 13.27 -1.84
C LYS A 50 -18.59 12.34 -2.50
N GLY A 51 -17.58 11.91 -1.75
CA GLY A 51 -16.50 11.06 -2.26
C GLY A 51 -16.95 9.69 -2.80
N ILE A 52 -18.09 9.18 -2.32
CA ILE A 52 -18.74 7.98 -2.89
C ILE A 52 -19.02 8.11 -4.40
N GLY A 53 -19.23 9.33 -4.91
CA GLY A 53 -19.48 9.58 -6.33
C GLY A 53 -18.26 9.33 -7.23
N PHE A 54 -17.06 9.13 -6.66
CA PHE A 54 -15.84 8.84 -7.42
C PHE A 54 -15.49 7.35 -7.50
N VAL A 55 -16.29 6.47 -6.89
CA VAL A 55 -16.06 5.02 -7.01
C VAL A 55 -16.17 4.61 -8.48
N GLY A 56 -15.14 3.93 -8.98
CA GLY A 56 -15.08 3.50 -10.38
C GLY A 56 -14.59 4.58 -11.36
N LEU A 57 -14.33 5.81 -10.90
CA LEU A 57 -13.74 6.85 -11.74
C LEU A 57 -12.40 6.36 -12.31
N LYS A 58 -12.24 6.46 -13.64
CA LYS A 58 -10.99 6.12 -14.31
C LYS A 58 -10.14 7.36 -14.48
N CYS A 59 -8.91 7.30 -13.97
CA CYS A 59 -7.95 8.39 -14.08
C CYS A 59 -6.67 7.91 -14.74
N ARG A 60 -6.09 8.74 -15.60
CA ARG A 60 -4.81 8.43 -16.24
C ARG A 60 -3.66 8.62 -15.26
N ASN A 61 -2.75 7.66 -15.21
CA ASN A 61 -1.53 7.80 -14.40
C ASN A 61 -0.61 8.88 -15.01
N PRO A 62 -0.09 9.83 -14.22
CA PRO A 62 0.76 10.90 -14.75
C PRO A 62 2.16 10.40 -15.15
N LEU A 63 2.65 9.29 -14.61
CA LEU A 63 4.00 8.79 -14.84
C LEU A 63 4.04 7.65 -15.86
N VAL A 64 3.08 6.73 -15.80
CA VAL A 64 3.10 5.45 -16.53
C VAL A 64 2.04 5.47 -17.64
N GLY A 65 2.38 6.13 -18.76
CA GLY A 65 1.66 6.07 -20.04
C GLY A 65 0.13 6.16 -19.93
N ASP A 66 -0.55 5.13 -20.43
CA ASP A 66 -2.02 5.03 -20.45
C ASP A 66 -2.59 4.15 -19.34
N ARG A 67 -1.77 3.82 -18.32
CA ARG A 67 -2.24 3.02 -17.19
C ARG A 67 -3.37 3.76 -16.49
N GLN A 68 -4.53 3.11 -16.41
CA GLN A 68 -5.69 3.64 -15.71
C GLN A 68 -5.61 3.29 -14.22
N SER A 69 -5.90 4.28 -13.39
CA SER A 69 -6.13 4.14 -11.97
C SER A 69 -7.63 4.23 -11.71
N GLN A 70 -8.13 3.44 -10.78
CA GLN A 70 -9.53 3.48 -10.35
C GLN A 70 -9.69 4.33 -9.09
N GLY A 71 -10.81 5.05 -9.01
CA GLY A 71 -11.31 5.67 -7.78
C GLY A 71 -11.95 4.64 -6.86
N ILE A 72 -11.52 4.61 -5.61
CA ILE A 72 -12.06 3.73 -4.55
C ILE A 72 -12.43 4.57 -3.34
N VAL A 73 -13.28 4.03 -2.46
CA VAL A 73 -13.51 4.65 -1.14
C VAL A 73 -12.67 3.97 -0.06
N ALA A 74 -12.06 4.76 0.81
CA ALA A 74 -11.30 4.28 1.94
C ALA A 74 -11.45 5.20 3.15
N GLY A 75 -11.61 4.59 4.33
CA GLY A 75 -11.80 5.32 5.59
C GLY A 75 -10.53 6.00 6.13
N PHE A 76 -9.35 5.62 5.67
CA PHE A 76 -8.07 6.18 6.11
C PHE A 76 -7.74 7.55 5.50
N VAL A 77 -8.54 8.01 4.53
CA VAL A 77 -8.34 9.33 3.91
C VAL A 77 -8.65 10.42 4.94
N SER A 78 -7.66 11.27 5.21
CA SER A 78 -7.73 12.38 6.18
C SER A 78 -8.08 13.72 5.51
N MET A 79 -8.59 14.65 6.32
CA MET A 79 -8.87 16.05 5.97
C MET A 79 -7.93 17.05 6.64
N GLU A 80 -6.91 16.57 7.33
CA GLU A 80 -5.94 17.43 8.01
C GLU A 80 -4.89 17.99 7.04
N ASP A 81 -4.49 17.19 6.04
CA ASP A 81 -3.39 17.53 5.15
C ASP A 81 -3.54 16.94 3.74
N GLY A 82 -2.78 17.50 2.80
CA GLY A 82 -2.77 17.08 1.40
C GLY A 82 -3.93 17.67 0.59
N THR A 83 -4.51 16.87 -0.29
CA THR A 83 -5.64 17.27 -1.17
C THR A 83 -6.96 16.57 -0.80
N GLY A 84 -6.92 15.67 0.18
CA GLY A 84 -8.02 14.75 0.49
C GLY A 84 -8.21 13.63 -0.53
N ILE A 85 -7.30 13.48 -1.50
CA ILE A 85 -7.27 12.39 -2.48
C ILE A 85 -5.93 11.67 -2.34
N VAL A 86 -5.96 10.38 -2.03
CA VAL A 86 -4.75 9.61 -1.73
C VAL A 86 -4.35 8.75 -2.93
N HIS A 87 -3.09 8.87 -3.36
CA HIS A 87 -2.51 7.92 -4.32
C HIS A 87 -2.33 6.56 -3.64
N ILE A 88 -2.71 5.48 -4.33
CA ILE A 88 -2.65 4.11 -3.81
C ILE A 88 -1.63 3.32 -4.62
N ALA A 89 -0.67 2.73 -3.93
CA ALA A 89 0.33 1.81 -4.44
C ALA A 89 0.35 0.55 -3.56
N PRO A 90 -0.47 -0.48 -3.88
CA PRO A 90 -0.66 -1.64 -2.99
C PRO A 90 0.62 -2.38 -2.62
N GLY A 91 1.67 -2.31 -3.44
CA GLY A 91 2.97 -2.89 -3.14
C GLY A 91 3.82 -2.10 -2.14
N HIS A 92 3.38 -0.94 -1.63
CA HIS A 92 4.22 -0.02 -0.85
C HIS A 92 3.53 0.62 0.36
N GLY A 93 2.34 0.15 0.76
CA GLY A 93 1.64 0.60 1.96
C GLY A 93 0.72 -0.49 2.50
N GLN A 94 0.53 -0.56 3.82
CA GLN A 94 -0.31 -1.59 4.44
C GLN A 94 -1.79 -1.36 4.13
N GLU A 95 -2.26 -0.12 4.30
CA GLU A 95 -3.62 0.31 3.97
C GLU A 95 -3.88 0.18 2.47
N ASP A 96 -2.91 0.56 1.65
CA ASP A 96 -2.94 0.42 0.20
C ASP A 96 -3.03 -1.06 -0.23
N TYR A 97 -2.29 -1.95 0.44
CA TYR A 97 -2.34 -3.39 0.18
C TYR A 97 -3.71 -3.97 0.50
N GLN A 98 -4.29 -3.61 1.65
CA GLN A 98 -5.63 -4.05 2.04
C GLN A 98 -6.70 -3.55 1.08
N ALA A 99 -6.66 -2.26 0.72
CA ALA A 99 -7.54 -1.69 -0.28
C ALA A 99 -7.33 -2.36 -1.65
N GLY A 100 -6.09 -2.71 -1.99
CA GLY A 100 -5.77 -3.46 -3.20
C GLY A 100 -6.43 -4.83 -3.24
N LEU A 101 -6.39 -5.58 -2.13
CA LEU A 101 -7.08 -6.87 -2.03
C LEU A 101 -8.60 -6.74 -2.11
N GLU A 102 -9.19 -5.77 -1.38
CA GLU A 102 -10.64 -5.55 -1.34
C GLU A 102 -11.22 -5.18 -2.71
N TYR A 103 -10.54 -4.31 -3.44
CA TYR A 103 -11.00 -3.82 -4.74
C TYR A 103 -10.41 -4.59 -5.93
N GLY A 104 -9.66 -5.67 -5.70
CA GLY A 104 -9.03 -6.47 -6.76
C GLY A 104 -8.00 -5.69 -7.58
N LEU A 105 -7.28 -4.75 -6.97
CA LEU A 105 -6.22 -3.98 -7.63
C LEU A 105 -4.94 -4.81 -7.73
N GLU A 106 -4.22 -4.61 -8.82
CA GLU A 106 -2.92 -5.24 -9.03
C GLU A 106 -1.89 -4.78 -7.99
N ILE A 107 -1.26 -5.76 -7.32
CA ILE A 107 -0.26 -5.52 -6.28
C ILE A 107 1.13 -5.45 -6.92
N ILE A 108 1.50 -4.27 -7.40
CA ILE A 108 2.78 -4.04 -8.05
C ILE A 108 3.80 -3.49 -7.05
N SER A 109 5.00 -4.08 -7.05
CA SER A 109 6.15 -3.56 -6.30
C SER A 109 7.42 -3.67 -7.16
N PRO A 110 7.71 -2.68 -8.03
CA PRO A 110 8.73 -2.81 -9.06
C PRO A 110 10.14 -2.53 -8.53
N VAL A 111 10.45 -3.01 -7.31
CA VAL A 111 11.71 -2.73 -6.60
C VAL A 111 12.28 -4.04 -6.03
N ASN A 112 13.52 -4.36 -6.40
CA ASN A 112 14.19 -5.57 -5.92
C ASN A 112 14.81 -5.41 -4.52
N ASP A 113 15.40 -6.48 -3.98
CA ASP A 113 15.93 -6.55 -2.60
C ASP A 113 17.07 -5.56 -2.32
N LYS A 114 17.66 -4.99 -3.37
CA LYS A 114 18.72 -3.98 -3.29
C LYS A 114 18.19 -2.55 -3.38
N GLY A 115 16.86 -2.36 -3.46
CA GLY A 115 16.25 -1.04 -3.64
C GLY A 115 16.43 -0.48 -5.06
N LEU A 116 16.64 -1.35 -6.05
CA LEU A 116 16.74 -0.97 -7.47
C LEU A 116 15.42 -1.27 -8.18
N TYR A 117 15.01 -0.40 -9.10
CA TYR A 117 13.84 -0.69 -9.94
C TYR A 117 14.08 -1.89 -10.86
N THR A 118 13.04 -2.69 -11.08
CA THR A 118 13.04 -3.87 -11.94
C THR A 118 12.67 -3.51 -13.39
N LYS A 119 12.75 -4.50 -14.29
CA LYS A 119 12.28 -4.41 -15.68
C LYS A 119 10.80 -4.03 -15.84
N GLU A 120 10.00 -4.09 -14.77
CA GLU A 120 8.61 -3.62 -14.77
C GLU A 120 8.52 -2.11 -14.97
N VAL A 121 9.61 -1.39 -14.70
CA VAL A 121 9.73 0.06 -14.96
C VAL A 121 11.00 0.31 -15.78
N PRO A 122 10.99 0.02 -17.10
CA PRO A 122 12.18 0.03 -17.95
C PRO A 122 12.97 1.35 -17.91
N GLU A 123 12.28 2.48 -17.81
CA GLU A 123 12.89 3.82 -17.77
C GLU A 123 13.80 4.04 -16.56
N PHE A 124 13.54 3.34 -15.45
CA PHE A 124 14.32 3.46 -14.22
C PHE A 124 15.04 2.16 -13.85
N GLU A 125 15.06 1.15 -14.74
CA GLU A 125 15.62 -0.16 -14.46
C GLU A 125 17.06 -0.06 -13.93
N ASN A 126 17.38 -0.83 -12.89
CA ASN A 126 18.67 -0.83 -12.18
C ASN A 126 19.06 0.50 -11.51
N ILE A 127 18.18 1.50 -11.46
CA ILE A 127 18.40 2.75 -10.71
C ILE A 127 17.88 2.58 -9.28
N HIS A 128 18.67 3.00 -8.29
CA HIS A 128 18.26 2.99 -6.89
C HIS A 128 17.15 4.01 -6.62
N ILE A 129 16.14 3.65 -5.81
CA ILE A 129 14.95 4.48 -5.53
C ILE A 129 15.25 5.96 -5.22
N HIS A 130 16.24 6.23 -4.36
CA HIS A 130 16.62 7.60 -4.01
C HIS A 130 17.22 8.40 -5.18
N LYS A 131 17.91 7.74 -6.10
CA LYS A 131 18.46 8.36 -7.32
C LYS A 131 17.37 8.58 -8.38
N ALA A 132 16.34 7.73 -8.39
CA ALA A 132 15.22 7.87 -9.30
C ALA A 132 14.29 9.04 -8.93
N ASN A 133 14.12 9.35 -7.63
CA ASN A 133 13.21 10.41 -7.18
C ASN A 133 13.43 11.76 -7.91
N PRO A 134 14.66 12.31 -8.00
CA PRO A 134 14.92 13.51 -8.79
C PRO A 134 14.56 13.38 -10.28
N LEU A 135 14.86 12.23 -10.90
CA LEU A 135 14.59 11.97 -12.31
C LEU A 135 13.08 11.89 -12.60
N ILE A 136 12.31 11.27 -11.70
CA ILE A 136 10.84 11.23 -11.77
C ILE A 136 10.27 12.65 -11.69
N ILE A 137 10.77 13.47 -10.77
CA ILE A 137 10.36 14.87 -10.63
C ILE A 137 10.68 15.67 -11.90
N GLU A 138 11.86 15.46 -12.48
CA GLU A 138 12.27 16.12 -13.72
C GLU A 138 11.35 15.74 -14.89
N LYS A 139 11.08 14.44 -15.05
CA LYS A 139 10.14 13.95 -16.08
C LYS A 139 8.76 14.58 -15.94
N LEU A 140 8.17 14.51 -14.73
CA LEU A 140 6.84 15.07 -14.47
C LEU A 140 6.82 16.60 -14.65
N SER A 141 7.92 17.30 -14.32
CA SER A 141 8.08 18.74 -14.58
C SER A 141 8.06 19.04 -16.08
N ARG A 142 8.85 18.29 -16.88
CA ARG A 142 8.92 18.46 -18.34
C ARG A 142 7.57 18.24 -19.01
N GLU A 143 6.79 17.30 -18.49
CA GLU A 143 5.45 16.98 -18.99
C GLU A 143 4.34 17.88 -18.41
N ARG A 144 4.68 18.89 -17.60
CA ARG A 144 3.75 19.81 -16.93
C ARG A 144 2.68 19.10 -16.08
N LYS A 145 3.07 18.01 -15.42
CA LYS A 145 2.19 17.20 -14.56
C LYS A 145 2.39 17.46 -13.06
N ILE A 146 3.18 18.48 -12.71
CA ILE A 146 3.40 18.91 -11.32
C ILE A 146 2.68 20.24 -11.09
N LEU A 147 1.81 20.28 -10.08
CA LEU A 147 1.15 21.51 -9.64
C LEU A 147 2.00 22.30 -8.64
N ALA A 148 2.65 21.61 -7.70
CA ALA A 148 3.53 22.21 -6.72
C ALA A 148 4.64 21.24 -6.31
N LYS A 149 5.81 21.79 -5.97
CA LYS A 149 6.93 21.06 -5.40
C LYS A 149 7.31 21.71 -4.07
N LEU A 150 7.06 20.98 -2.99
CA LEU A 150 7.34 21.41 -1.62
C LEU A 150 8.43 20.52 -1.01
N ARG A 151 9.17 21.05 -0.05
CA ARG A 151 10.07 20.26 0.81
C ARG A 151 9.45 20.14 2.19
N LEU A 152 9.34 18.92 2.69
CA LEU A 152 8.77 18.61 3.99
C LEU A 152 9.82 17.86 4.81
N THR A 153 9.90 18.19 6.10
CA THR A 153 10.72 17.47 7.07
C THR A 153 9.79 16.84 8.08
N HIS A 154 9.88 15.53 8.25
CA HIS A 154 9.07 14.77 9.20
C HIS A 154 9.85 13.59 9.77
N SER A 155 9.25 12.91 10.74
CA SER A 155 9.77 11.61 11.20
C SER A 155 9.57 10.56 10.11
N TYR A 156 10.61 9.78 9.82
CA TYR A 156 10.57 8.70 8.84
C TYR A 156 11.25 7.46 9.41
N PRO A 157 10.78 6.23 9.11
CA PRO A 157 11.37 5.02 9.65
C PRO A 157 12.77 4.76 9.08
N HIS A 158 13.70 4.38 9.94
CA HIS A 158 15.07 4.03 9.59
C HIS A 158 15.45 2.67 10.17
N CYS A 159 16.35 1.96 9.49
CA CYS A 159 16.91 0.72 9.99
C CYS A 159 17.69 1.00 11.28
N TRP A 160 17.26 0.40 12.39
CA TRP A 160 17.86 0.60 13.70
C TRP A 160 19.35 0.27 13.78
N ARG A 161 19.86 -0.58 12.87
CA ARG A 161 21.27 -0.99 12.85
C ARG A 161 22.15 -0.06 12.00
N CYS A 162 21.72 0.31 10.80
CA CYS A 162 22.55 1.09 9.87
C CYS A 162 22.11 2.55 9.70
N GLY A 163 21.00 2.96 10.32
CA GLY A 163 20.48 4.31 10.26
C GLY A 163 19.95 4.76 8.89
N LYS A 164 19.87 3.85 7.90
CA LYS A 164 19.38 4.19 6.55
C LYS A 164 17.85 4.14 6.49
N PRO A 165 17.19 4.98 5.66
CA PRO A 165 15.74 4.95 5.47
C PRO A 165 15.28 3.57 5.00
N ILE A 166 14.11 3.14 5.46
CA ILE A 166 13.47 1.90 4.99
C ILE A 166 12.22 2.21 4.18
N ILE A 167 11.84 1.29 3.29
CA ILE A 167 10.60 1.37 2.52
C ILE A 167 9.71 0.18 2.83
N PHE A 168 8.40 0.38 2.68
CA PHE A 168 7.46 -0.72 2.61
C PHE A 168 7.49 -1.34 1.21
N ARG A 169 7.46 -2.66 1.17
CA ARG A 169 7.50 -3.43 -0.06
C ARG A 169 6.72 -4.73 0.11
N ALA A 170 5.75 -4.97 -0.76
CA ALA A 170 5.10 -6.26 -0.88
C ALA A 170 6.11 -7.28 -1.41
N THR A 171 6.20 -8.42 -0.73
CA THR A 171 7.08 -9.53 -1.10
C THR A 171 6.28 -10.82 -1.05
N PRO A 172 6.59 -11.82 -1.88
CA PRO A 172 6.00 -13.14 -1.74
C PRO A 172 6.31 -13.70 -0.35
N GLN A 173 5.27 -14.14 0.36
CA GLN A 173 5.39 -14.72 1.69
C GLN A 173 4.47 -15.95 1.80
N TRP A 174 4.86 -16.91 2.62
CA TRP A 174 4.07 -18.08 2.97
C TRP A 174 3.19 -17.76 4.16
N PHE A 175 1.89 -18.01 4.01
CA PHE A 175 0.90 -17.81 5.06
C PHE A 175 0.21 -19.12 5.41
N LEU A 176 -0.04 -19.35 6.70
CA LEU A 176 -1.02 -20.32 7.16
C LEU A 176 -2.39 -19.64 7.17
N SER A 177 -3.32 -20.17 6.39
CA SER A 177 -4.72 -19.77 6.47
C SER A 177 -5.30 -20.19 7.81
N VAL A 178 -5.69 -19.22 8.64
CA VAL A 178 -6.17 -19.48 10.02
C VAL A 178 -7.57 -20.11 10.02
N ASP A 179 -8.32 -19.92 8.95
CA ASP A 179 -9.66 -20.48 8.78
C ASP A 179 -9.67 -21.83 8.04
N HIS A 180 -8.52 -22.26 7.50
CA HIS A 180 -8.41 -23.56 6.85
C HIS A 180 -8.78 -24.70 7.81
N ASN A 181 -9.63 -25.63 7.33
CA ASN A 181 -10.13 -26.78 8.09
C ASN A 181 -10.72 -26.41 9.46
N ASP A 182 -11.45 -25.30 9.55
CA ASP A 182 -12.08 -24.78 10.76
C ASP A 182 -11.11 -24.56 11.93
N LEU A 183 -9.82 -24.30 11.64
CA LEU A 183 -8.79 -24.17 12.67
C LEU A 183 -9.14 -23.08 13.69
N ARG A 184 -9.59 -21.90 13.27
CA ARG A 184 -10.04 -20.83 14.18
C ARG A 184 -11.11 -21.31 15.16
N LYS A 185 -12.14 -22.01 14.67
CA LYS A 185 -13.23 -22.55 15.50
C LYS A 185 -12.70 -23.58 16.51
N LYS A 186 -11.83 -24.49 16.06
CA LYS A 186 -11.18 -25.49 16.93
C LYS A 186 -10.34 -24.83 18.02
N LEU A 187 -9.59 -23.78 17.69
CA LEU A 187 -8.81 -23.00 18.67
C LEU A 187 -9.71 -22.31 19.69
N LEU A 188 -10.82 -21.71 19.27
CA LEU A 188 -11.79 -21.06 20.17
C LEU A 188 -12.45 -22.06 21.13
N GLU A 189 -12.77 -23.27 20.67
CA GLU A 189 -13.23 -24.35 21.56
C GLU A 189 -12.14 -24.81 22.53
N ALA A 190 -10.90 -24.95 22.07
CA ALA A 190 -9.78 -25.34 22.92
C ALA A 190 -9.54 -24.33 24.06
N VAL A 191 -9.68 -23.03 23.78
CA VAL A 191 -9.51 -21.95 24.79
C VAL A 191 -10.46 -22.09 25.97
N LYS A 192 -11.68 -22.61 25.76
CA LYS A 192 -12.66 -22.84 26.83
C LYS A 192 -12.18 -23.89 27.84
N ASN A 193 -11.35 -24.84 27.39
CA ASN A 193 -10.85 -25.95 28.20
C ASN A 193 -9.51 -25.62 28.90
N VAL A 194 -8.94 -24.44 28.67
CA VAL A 194 -7.68 -24.00 29.29
C VAL A 194 -7.95 -23.34 30.63
N ARG A 195 -7.19 -23.71 31.66
CA ARG A 195 -7.18 -23.01 32.94
C ARG A 195 -6.32 -21.73 32.83
N TRP A 196 -6.97 -20.58 32.76
CA TRP A 196 -6.31 -19.27 32.68
C TRP A 196 -5.97 -18.70 34.07
N ILE A 197 -4.70 -18.34 34.26
CA ILE A 197 -4.23 -17.62 35.46
C ILE A 197 -3.45 -16.39 34.98
N PRO A 198 -3.97 -15.15 35.15
CA PRO A 198 -5.30 -14.80 35.69
C PRO A 198 -6.46 -15.08 34.71
N LYS A 199 -7.70 -15.19 35.23
CA LYS A 199 -8.89 -15.59 34.45
C LYS A 199 -9.15 -14.74 33.20
N TYR A 200 -8.89 -13.42 33.27
CA TYR A 200 -9.12 -12.52 32.13
C TYR A 200 -8.20 -12.82 30.93
N GLY A 201 -7.13 -13.61 31.11
CA GLY A 201 -6.26 -14.05 30.02
C GLY A 201 -7.02 -14.79 28.92
N GLY A 202 -8.03 -15.58 29.28
CA GLY A 202 -8.89 -16.28 28.32
C GLY A 202 -9.62 -15.32 27.40
N ASN A 203 -10.25 -14.27 27.95
CA ASN A 203 -10.95 -13.26 27.16
C ASN A 203 -10.02 -12.56 26.16
N ARG A 204 -8.78 -12.27 26.56
CA ARG A 204 -7.78 -11.66 25.65
C ARG A 204 -7.41 -12.58 24.49
N ILE A 205 -7.21 -13.87 24.77
CA ILE A 205 -6.88 -14.85 23.73
C ILE A 205 -8.07 -15.13 22.81
N THR A 206 -9.28 -15.22 23.34
CA THR A 206 -10.51 -15.34 22.54
C THR A 206 -10.64 -14.18 21.57
N ALA A 207 -10.58 -12.93 22.06
CA ALA A 207 -10.70 -11.74 21.21
C ALA A 207 -9.59 -11.66 20.15
N MET A 208 -8.36 -12.08 20.50
CA MET A 208 -7.26 -12.18 19.56
C MET A 208 -7.57 -13.21 18.45
N LEU A 209 -8.02 -14.41 18.82
CA LEU A 209 -8.31 -15.49 17.86
C LEU A 209 -9.48 -15.17 16.95
N GLU A 210 -10.50 -14.46 17.43
CA GLU A 210 -11.65 -14.02 16.61
C GLU A 210 -11.22 -13.11 15.46
N ARG A 211 -10.26 -12.22 15.70
CA ARG A 211 -9.82 -11.20 14.73
C ARG A 211 -8.48 -11.50 14.08
N ARG A 212 -7.89 -12.66 14.37
CA ARG A 212 -6.55 -13.02 13.91
C ARG A 212 -6.50 -13.09 12.37
N PRO A 213 -5.62 -12.33 11.70
CA PRO A 213 -5.36 -12.52 10.27
C PRO A 213 -4.53 -13.79 10.03
N ASP A 214 -4.40 -14.16 8.76
CA ASP A 214 -3.54 -15.26 8.33
C ASP A 214 -2.11 -15.10 8.85
N TRP A 215 -1.51 -16.22 9.26
CA TRP A 215 -0.23 -16.20 9.92
C TRP A 215 0.91 -16.30 8.89
N CYS A 216 1.63 -15.21 8.69
CA CYS A 216 2.86 -15.20 7.91
C CYS A 216 3.95 -16.07 8.56
N LEU A 217 4.27 -17.20 7.92
CA LEU A 217 5.25 -18.19 8.36
C LEU A 217 6.67 -17.84 7.88
N SER A 218 6.82 -17.32 6.67
CA SER A 218 8.13 -17.10 6.07
C SER A 218 8.87 -15.89 6.64
N ARG A 219 10.19 -16.01 6.75
CA ARG A 219 11.10 -14.92 7.09
C ARG A 219 12.32 -15.01 6.18
N GLN A 220 12.77 -13.88 5.65
CA GLN A 220 13.98 -13.79 4.83
C GLN A 220 15.22 -13.72 5.75
N ARG A 221 15.52 -14.84 6.42
CA ARG A 221 16.64 -14.99 7.37
C ARG A 221 17.39 -16.28 7.09
N LEU A 222 18.71 -16.25 7.30
CA LEU A 222 19.58 -17.43 7.11
C LEU A 222 19.51 -18.41 8.28
N TRP A 223 19.30 -17.90 9.49
CA TRP A 223 19.24 -18.73 10.70
C TRP A 223 17.78 -19.03 11.05
N GLY A 224 17.39 -20.30 10.96
CA GLY A 224 16.05 -20.79 11.26
C GLY A 224 15.78 -22.14 10.58
N VAL A 225 14.59 -22.70 10.81
CA VAL A 225 14.13 -23.91 10.12
C VAL A 225 13.69 -23.51 8.70
N PRO A 226 14.31 -24.07 7.64
CA PRO A 226 13.89 -23.78 6.27
C PRO A 226 12.47 -24.26 6.01
N ILE A 227 11.70 -23.52 5.20
CA ILE A 227 10.42 -24.00 4.69
C ILE A 227 10.71 -25.02 3.57
N PRO A 228 10.29 -26.29 3.69
CA PRO A 228 10.66 -27.37 2.76
C PRO A 228 9.85 -27.30 1.45
N VAL A 229 10.02 -26.21 0.69
CA VAL A 229 9.39 -25.99 -0.62
C VAL A 229 10.48 -25.91 -1.68
N PHE A 230 10.22 -26.55 -2.82
CA PHE A 230 10.99 -26.35 -4.04
C PHE A 230 10.19 -25.54 -5.04
N TYR A 231 10.88 -24.90 -5.98
CA TYR A 231 10.23 -24.13 -7.05
C TYR A 231 10.63 -24.70 -8.39
N CYS A 232 9.68 -24.77 -9.32
CA CYS A 232 9.98 -25.08 -10.72
C CYS A 232 10.87 -23.96 -11.28
N LYS A 233 11.99 -24.33 -11.92
CA LYS A 233 12.91 -23.35 -12.50
C LYS A 233 12.33 -22.60 -13.71
N GLU A 234 11.40 -23.22 -14.43
CA GLU A 234 10.85 -22.64 -15.66
C GLU A 234 9.66 -21.73 -15.37
N CYS A 235 8.68 -22.18 -14.58
CA CYS A 235 7.46 -21.42 -14.31
C CYS A 235 7.41 -20.74 -12.94
N GLY A 236 8.32 -21.08 -12.01
CA GLY A 236 8.33 -20.49 -10.66
C GLY A 236 7.24 -21.01 -9.72
N GLU A 237 6.41 -21.97 -10.14
CA GLU A 237 5.38 -22.57 -9.29
C GLU A 237 6.02 -23.35 -8.12
N PRO A 238 5.45 -23.24 -6.90
CA PRO A 238 5.92 -24.00 -5.75
C PRO A 238 5.49 -25.47 -5.85
N LEU A 239 6.45 -26.37 -5.67
CA LEU A 239 6.23 -27.81 -5.52
C LEU A 239 6.00 -28.14 -4.04
N LEU A 240 4.73 -28.28 -3.67
CA LEU A 240 4.27 -28.64 -2.33
C LEU A 240 3.75 -30.09 -2.31
N ASP A 241 4.65 -31.05 -2.18
CA ASP A 241 4.31 -32.48 -2.12
C ASP A 241 4.63 -33.04 -0.73
N SER A 242 3.66 -33.73 -0.11
CA SER A 242 3.82 -34.29 1.23
C SER A 242 4.97 -35.30 1.33
N LYS A 243 5.20 -36.11 0.30
CA LYS A 243 6.30 -37.09 0.28
C LYS A 243 7.66 -36.41 0.29
N ILE A 244 7.77 -35.27 -0.40
CA ILE A 244 9.00 -34.47 -0.41
C ILE A 244 9.23 -33.85 0.96
N ILE A 245 8.19 -33.27 1.56
CA ILE A 245 8.24 -32.65 2.88
C ILE A 245 8.63 -33.69 3.94
N ASP A 246 7.98 -34.87 3.94
CA ASP A 246 8.28 -35.97 4.87
C ASP A 246 9.72 -36.45 4.72
N LYS A 247 10.22 -36.55 3.48
CA LYS A 247 11.61 -36.94 3.21
C LYS A 247 12.59 -35.90 3.75
N ILE A 248 12.33 -34.60 3.58
CA ILE A 248 13.17 -33.53 4.16
C ILE A 248 13.13 -33.60 5.69
N SER A 249 11.95 -33.77 6.29
CA SER A 249 11.78 -33.86 7.74
C SER A 249 12.64 -34.99 8.34
N ALA A 250 12.78 -36.12 7.63
CA ALA A 250 13.64 -37.21 8.06
C ALA A 250 15.16 -36.86 8.07
N PHE A 251 15.60 -35.91 7.25
CA PHE A 251 17.02 -35.48 7.17
C PHE A 251 17.40 -34.43 8.22
N VAL A 252 16.44 -33.65 8.74
CA VAL A 252 16.68 -32.49 9.63
C VAL A 252 16.41 -32.87 11.11
N ARG A 253 16.66 -34.12 11.48
CA ARG A 253 16.51 -34.61 12.87
C ARG A 253 17.66 -34.18 13.77
#